data_AF-A0A0N4YNK9-F1
#
_entry.id   AF-A0A0N4YNK9-F1
#
_cell.length_a   1.000
_cell.length_b   1.000
_cell.length_c   1.000
_cell.angle_alpha   90.00
_cell.angle_beta   90.00
_cell.angle_gamma   90.00
#
_symmetry.space_group_name_H-M   'P 1'
#
loop_
_entity.id
_entity.type
_entity.pdbx_description
1 polymer ?
#
loop_
_entity_poly.entity_id
_entity_poly.type
_entity_poly.pdbx_seq_one_letter_code
_entity_poly.pdbx_strand_id
1 'polypeptide(L)'
;IYENIFNIDTGCGANEEKKSCGTACEPTCAEPNPGCTKQCVVNACQCKQAYIRDKKGGACISVDDCPRDPIKPCSEMNCPYGTRCVPGRVICPFVPPCFTRQTRCEPNRATTGGPATTCEGFKCPTGKKCQMIYPPCLPDVSCPPPSPECV
;
A
#
# COMPACT_ATOMS: atom_id res chain seq x y z
N ILE A 1 -18.76 -39.78 36.29
CA ILE A 1 -18.84 -38.31 36.36
C ILE A 1 -17.83 -37.79 35.36
N TYR A 2 -18.31 -37.43 34.16
CA TYR A 2 -17.47 -36.95 33.07
C TYR A 2 -17.19 -35.47 33.32
N GLU A 3 -15.93 -35.13 33.61
CA GLU A 3 -15.49 -33.75 33.76
C GLU A 3 -14.15 -33.59 33.05
N ASN A 4 -14.22 -33.35 31.73
CA ASN A 4 -13.58 -32.21 31.04
C ASN A 4 -13.45 -32.50 29.55
N ILE A 5 -14.52 -32.17 28.82
CA ILE A 5 -14.52 -31.97 27.38
C ILE A 5 -13.90 -30.59 27.13
N PHE A 6 -12.59 -30.51 26.91
CA PHE A 6 -11.95 -29.27 26.42
C PHE A 6 -11.10 -29.59 25.17
N ASN A 7 -11.69 -29.23 24.03
CA ASN A 7 -11.11 -29.07 22.69
C ASN A 7 -10.62 -30.30 21.94
N ILE A 8 -11.58 -31.12 21.51
CA ILE A 8 -11.45 -31.91 20.28
C ILE A 8 -12.06 -31.08 19.13
N ASP A 9 -11.26 -30.16 18.58
CA ASP A 9 -11.36 -29.80 17.16
C ASP A 9 -10.20 -30.50 16.45
N THR A 10 -10.42 -31.75 16.05
CA THR A 10 -9.45 -32.56 15.32
C THR A 10 -9.26 -32.01 13.91
N GLY A 11 -8.38 -31.02 13.77
CA GLY A 11 -7.82 -30.66 12.47
C GLY A 11 -7.03 -29.37 12.42
N CYS A 12 -7.48 -28.31 13.09
CA CYS A 12 -6.96 -26.95 12.90
C CYS A 12 -6.78 -26.19 14.23
N GLY A 13 -5.98 -25.12 14.19
CA GLY A 13 -5.69 -24.27 15.34
C GLY A 13 -6.82 -23.31 15.71
N ALA A 14 -6.59 -22.51 16.76
CA ALA A 14 -7.55 -21.49 17.18
C ALA A 14 -7.85 -20.51 16.03
N ASN A 15 -9.14 -20.21 15.85
CA ASN A 15 -9.67 -19.33 14.80
C ASN A 15 -9.37 -19.80 13.36
N GLU A 16 -9.11 -21.09 13.18
CA GLU A 16 -9.00 -21.72 11.87
C GLU A 16 -10.23 -22.60 11.58
N GLU A 17 -10.54 -22.75 10.31
CA GLU A 17 -11.50 -23.72 9.79
C GLU A 17 -10.82 -24.63 8.77
N LYS A 18 -11.25 -25.90 8.76
CA LYS A 18 -10.77 -26.86 7.77
C LYS A 18 -11.51 -26.67 6.46
N LYS A 19 -10.78 -26.37 5.39
CA LYS A 19 -11.32 -26.26 4.03
C LYS A 19 -10.90 -27.46 3.18
N SER A 20 -11.87 -28.03 2.47
CA SER A 20 -11.59 -29.04 1.44
C SER A 20 -10.73 -28.48 0.31
N CYS A 21 -10.89 -27.18 0.01
CA CYS A 21 -10.09 -26.43 -0.96
C CYS A 21 -9.70 -25.07 -0.38
N GLY A 22 -8.51 -24.96 0.19
CA GLY A 22 -7.99 -23.71 0.75
C GLY A 22 -7.05 -22.95 -0.17
N THR A 23 -6.85 -21.65 0.08
CA THR A 23 -5.82 -20.84 -0.60
C THR A 23 -4.41 -21.15 -0.09
N ALA A 24 -3.42 -21.20 -0.98
CA ALA A 24 -2.01 -21.31 -0.59
C ALA A 24 -1.39 -19.97 -0.13
N CYS A 25 -2.09 -18.85 -0.36
CA CYS A 25 -1.62 -17.51 -0.04
C CYS A 25 -2.60 -16.86 0.92
N GLU A 26 -2.64 -17.33 2.17
CA GLU A 26 -3.44 -16.68 3.19
C GLU A 26 -2.95 -15.25 3.45
N PRO A 27 -3.87 -14.29 3.60
CA PRO A 27 -3.51 -12.91 3.92
C PRO A 27 -2.88 -12.84 5.30
N THR A 28 -1.94 -11.91 5.46
CA THR A 28 -1.29 -11.62 6.75
C THR A 28 -1.48 -10.15 7.14
N CYS A 29 -1.24 -9.78 8.40
CA CYS A 29 -1.27 -8.36 8.80
C CYS A 29 -0.30 -7.49 7.96
N ALA A 30 0.87 -8.02 7.60
CA ALA A 30 1.87 -7.31 6.80
C ALA A 30 1.56 -7.32 5.28
N GLU A 31 0.95 -8.40 4.79
CA GLU A 31 0.55 -8.57 3.39
C GLU A 31 -0.92 -9.01 3.32
N PRO A 32 -1.87 -8.06 3.45
CA PRO A 32 -3.28 -8.42 3.58
C PRO A 32 -3.96 -8.78 2.24
N ASN A 33 -3.34 -8.42 1.11
CA ASN A 33 -3.81 -8.75 -0.22
C ASN A 33 -2.66 -9.39 -1.05
N PRO A 34 -2.27 -10.64 -0.74
CA PRO A 34 -1.20 -11.32 -1.45
C PRO A 34 -1.63 -11.66 -2.88
N GLY A 35 -0.69 -11.54 -3.83
CA GLY A 35 -0.91 -12.10 -5.17
C GLY A 35 -0.99 -13.62 -5.08
N CYS A 36 -2.10 -14.22 -5.51
CA CYS A 36 -2.27 -15.67 -5.43
C CYS A 36 -2.75 -16.27 -6.75
N THR A 37 -2.21 -17.45 -7.08
CA THR A 37 -2.71 -18.29 -8.17
C THR A 37 -3.99 -19.01 -7.71
N LYS A 38 -4.78 -19.53 -8.66
CA LYS A 38 -6.02 -20.28 -8.35
C LYS A 38 -5.76 -21.71 -7.84
N GLN A 39 -4.63 -21.93 -7.16
CA GLN A 39 -4.26 -23.22 -6.62
C GLN A 39 -5.11 -23.57 -5.40
N CYS A 40 -5.47 -24.84 -5.30
CA CYS A 40 -6.32 -25.39 -4.27
C CYS A 40 -5.50 -26.30 -3.35
N VAL A 41 -5.33 -25.89 -2.09
CA VAL A 41 -4.67 -26.71 -1.07
C VAL A 41 -5.73 -27.60 -0.43
N VAL A 42 -5.63 -28.90 -0.68
CA VAL A 42 -6.61 -29.87 -0.21
C VAL A 42 -6.51 -30.05 1.30
N ASN A 43 -7.66 -30.05 2.00
CA ASN A 43 -7.74 -30.22 3.45
C ASN A 43 -6.91 -29.21 4.27
N ALA A 44 -6.82 -27.96 3.80
CA ALA A 44 -6.05 -26.91 4.46
C ALA A 44 -6.78 -26.31 5.66
N CYS A 45 -6.04 -26.02 6.73
CA CYS A 45 -6.50 -25.15 7.80
C CYS A 45 -6.30 -23.69 7.40
N GLN A 46 -7.38 -22.91 7.45
CA GLN A 46 -7.36 -21.50 7.05
C GLN A 46 -8.03 -20.64 8.10
N CYS A 47 -7.64 -19.39 8.22
CA CYS A 47 -8.30 -18.47 9.13
C CYS A 47 -9.80 -18.37 8.82
N LYS A 48 -10.62 -18.42 9.87
CA LYS A 48 -12.06 -18.18 9.80
C LYS A 48 -12.31 -16.77 9.27
N GLN A 49 -13.53 -16.53 8.79
CA GLN A 49 -13.96 -15.20 8.38
C GLN A 49 -13.72 -14.17 9.51
N ALA A 50 -13.22 -12.97 9.14
CA ALA A 50 -12.77 -11.90 10.03
C ALA A 50 -11.50 -12.17 10.86
N TYR A 51 -10.81 -13.28 10.61
CA TYR A 51 -9.47 -13.54 11.14
C TYR A 51 -8.41 -13.46 10.03
N ILE A 52 -7.19 -13.12 10.43
CA ILE A 52 -6.05 -12.96 9.53
C ILE A 52 -4.79 -13.53 10.19
N ARG A 53 -3.86 -14.04 9.37
CA ARG A 53 -2.58 -14.53 9.89
C ARG A 53 -1.77 -13.37 10.44
N ASP A 54 -1.28 -13.46 11.67
CA ASP A 54 -0.34 -12.47 12.22
C ASP A 54 0.89 -12.31 11.30
N LYS A 55 1.45 -13.46 10.90
CA LYS A 55 2.57 -13.59 9.96
C LYS A 55 2.43 -14.86 9.13
N LYS A 56 3.26 -15.05 8.10
CA LYS A 56 3.25 -16.30 7.29
C LYS A 56 3.41 -17.53 8.19
N GLY A 57 2.41 -18.42 8.18
CA GLY A 57 2.35 -19.61 9.04
C GLY A 57 2.11 -19.33 10.54
N GLY A 58 1.82 -18.09 10.93
CA GLY A 58 1.52 -17.69 12.32
C GLY A 58 0.05 -17.93 12.69
N ALA A 59 -0.36 -17.53 13.91
CA ALA A 59 -1.72 -17.72 14.38
C ALA A 59 -2.75 -16.84 13.63
N CYS A 60 -4.02 -17.27 13.63
CA CYS A 60 -5.15 -16.47 13.16
C CYS A 60 -5.65 -15.57 14.28
N ILE A 61 -5.45 -14.27 14.13
CA ILE A 61 -5.87 -13.23 15.07
C ILE A 61 -7.01 -12.41 14.48
N SER A 62 -7.73 -11.66 15.34
CA SER A 62 -8.73 -10.71 14.84
C SER A 62 -8.05 -9.67 13.95
N VAL A 63 -8.72 -9.27 12.86
CA VAL A 63 -8.22 -8.20 11.97
C VAL A 63 -8.07 -6.87 12.70
N ASP A 64 -8.83 -6.66 13.77
CA ASP A 64 -8.71 -5.49 14.63
C ASP A 64 -7.45 -5.53 15.52
N ASP A 65 -6.88 -6.72 15.74
CA ASP A 65 -5.67 -6.92 16.52
C ASP A 65 -4.39 -6.77 15.69
N CYS A 66 -4.50 -6.65 14.35
CA CYS A 66 -3.34 -6.35 13.53
C CYS A 66 -2.70 -5.03 13.97
N PRO A 67 -1.36 -4.93 14.00
CA PRO A 67 -0.68 -3.66 14.20
C PRO A 67 -1.14 -2.65 13.14
N ARG A 68 -1.90 -1.63 13.54
CA ARG A 68 -2.34 -0.55 12.66
C ARG A 68 -1.40 0.62 12.80
N ASP A 69 -0.62 0.88 11.76
CA ASP A 69 -0.03 2.20 11.60
C ASP A 69 -1.16 3.20 11.32
N PRO A 70 -1.33 4.25 12.15
CA PRO A 70 -2.34 5.26 11.91
C PRO A 70 -2.11 5.89 10.54
N ILE A 71 -3.20 6.14 9.79
CA ILE A 71 -3.13 6.78 8.48
C ILE A 71 -2.54 8.18 8.67
N LYS A 72 -1.35 8.40 8.13
CA LYS A 72 -0.74 9.75 8.11
C LYS A 72 -1.56 10.67 7.20
N PRO A 73 -2.13 11.77 7.68
CA PRO A 73 -2.92 12.66 6.84
C PRO A 73 -2.03 13.39 5.82
N CYS A 74 -2.62 13.85 4.72
CA CYS A 74 -1.90 14.60 3.69
C CYS A 74 -1.30 15.91 4.22
N SER A 75 -1.88 16.49 5.28
CA SER A 75 -1.35 17.67 5.97
C SER A 75 0.04 17.45 6.57
N GLU A 76 0.41 16.20 6.83
CA GLU A 76 1.71 15.81 7.42
C GLU A 76 2.69 15.22 6.39
N MET A 77 2.26 15.06 5.13
CA MET A 77 3.06 14.47 4.05
C MET A 77 3.91 15.51 3.32
N ASN A 78 5.22 15.26 3.21
CA ASN A 78 6.13 16.02 2.35
C ASN A 78 6.24 15.36 0.97
N CYS A 79 5.19 15.47 0.14
CA CYS A 79 5.20 14.90 -1.20
C CYS A 79 6.17 15.64 -2.15
N PRO A 80 6.93 14.91 -3.00
CA PRO A 80 7.83 15.51 -3.97
C PRO A 80 7.06 16.28 -5.05
N TYR A 81 7.75 17.18 -5.75
CA TYR A 81 7.15 18.00 -6.80
C TYR A 81 6.59 17.17 -7.96
N GLY A 82 5.55 17.71 -8.61
CA GLY A 82 4.83 16.97 -9.67
C GLY A 82 3.97 15.82 -9.16
N THR A 83 3.82 15.64 -7.85
CA THR A 83 2.92 14.65 -7.26
C THR A 83 1.77 15.30 -6.49
N ARG A 84 0.63 14.62 -6.43
CA ARG A 84 -0.49 14.93 -5.55
C ARG A 84 -0.52 13.93 -4.40
N CYS A 85 -0.84 14.43 -3.21
CA CYS A 85 -1.14 13.55 -2.10
C CYS A 85 -2.52 12.92 -2.29
N VAL A 86 -2.58 11.59 -2.18
CA VAL A 86 -3.81 10.81 -2.20
C VAL A 86 -4.04 10.30 -0.77
N PRO A 87 -5.13 10.73 -0.10
CA PRO A 87 -5.46 10.29 1.24
C PRO A 87 -5.52 8.78 1.34
N GLY A 88 -4.95 8.24 2.42
CA GLY A 88 -5.12 6.85 2.79
C GLY A 88 -6.58 6.55 3.12
N ARG A 89 -6.98 5.29 2.98
CA ARG A 89 -8.32 4.83 3.31
C ARG A 89 -8.32 3.39 3.75
N VAL A 90 -9.30 3.05 4.57
CA VAL A 90 -9.63 1.66 4.88
C VAL A 90 -10.44 1.09 3.73
N ILE A 91 -9.99 -0.02 3.16
CA ILE A 91 -10.63 -0.75 2.08
C ILE A 91 -11.15 -2.06 2.67
N CYS A 92 -12.46 -2.19 2.77
CA CYS A 92 -13.09 -3.45 3.09
C CYS A 92 -13.55 -4.10 1.77
N PRO A 93 -12.98 -5.25 1.36
CA PRO A 93 -13.68 -6.14 0.45
C PRO A 93 -15.04 -6.50 1.08
N PHE A 94 -16.01 -6.95 0.29
CA PHE A 94 -17.40 -7.26 0.71
C PHE A 94 -17.54 -8.04 2.03
N VAL A 95 -16.47 -8.67 2.52
CA VAL A 95 -16.32 -9.26 3.85
C VAL A 95 -14.92 -8.96 4.40
N PRO A 96 -14.77 -8.77 5.74
CA PRO A 96 -13.47 -8.65 6.40
C PRO A 96 -12.52 -9.79 6.02
N PRO A 97 -11.20 -9.55 5.96
CA PRO A 97 -10.46 -8.41 6.50
C PRO A 97 -10.61 -7.07 5.75
N CYS A 98 -10.73 -5.97 6.49
CA CYS A 98 -10.50 -4.63 5.96
C CYS A 98 -9.01 -4.32 5.94
N PHE A 99 -8.55 -3.55 4.96
CA PHE A 99 -7.15 -3.25 4.72
C PHE A 99 -6.90 -1.75 4.72
N THR A 100 -5.86 -1.31 5.42
CA THR A 100 -5.46 0.10 5.37
C THR A 100 -4.56 0.35 4.18
N ARG A 101 -5.01 1.15 3.21
CA ARG A 101 -4.09 1.80 2.28
C ARG A 101 -3.59 3.08 2.91
N GLN A 102 -2.30 3.14 3.16
CA GLN A 102 -1.64 4.34 3.64
C GLN A 102 -1.72 5.46 2.59
N THR A 103 -1.66 6.69 3.07
CA THR A 103 -1.55 7.89 2.24
C THR A 103 -0.31 7.78 1.35
N ARG A 104 -0.40 8.23 0.10
CA ARG A 104 0.73 8.18 -0.85
C ARG A 104 0.78 9.38 -1.76
N CYS A 105 1.97 9.66 -2.29
CA CYS A 105 2.18 10.66 -3.33
C CYS A 105 2.08 9.97 -4.69
N GLU A 106 1.10 10.38 -5.51
CA GLU A 106 0.95 9.91 -6.88
C GLU A 106 1.40 10.99 -7.87
N PRO A 107 2.03 10.66 -9.01
CA PRO A 107 2.25 11.62 -10.07
C PRO A 107 0.94 12.33 -10.42
N ASN A 108 1.01 13.64 -10.59
CA ASN A 108 -0.13 14.39 -11.10
C ASN A 108 -0.48 13.81 -12.47
N ARG A 109 -1.74 13.48 -12.74
CA ARG A 109 -2.15 12.92 -14.05
C ARG A 109 -1.85 13.87 -15.22
N ALA A 110 -1.52 15.14 -14.93
CA ALA A 110 -1.00 16.11 -15.89
C ALA A 110 0.48 15.88 -16.29
N THR A 111 1.24 15.03 -15.58
CA THR A 111 2.67 14.75 -15.84
C THR A 111 2.90 13.44 -16.58
N THR A 112 1.88 12.87 -17.24
CA THR A 112 2.12 11.80 -18.24
C THR A 112 2.81 12.31 -19.51
N GLY A 113 3.29 13.56 -19.53
CA GLY A 113 4.11 14.13 -20.60
C GLY A 113 5.34 14.85 -20.04
N GLY A 114 6.43 14.11 -19.84
CA GLY A 114 7.79 14.66 -19.84
C GLY A 114 8.22 15.50 -18.61
N PRO A 115 9.49 15.98 -18.63
CA PRO A 115 10.03 16.87 -17.62
C PRO A 115 9.22 18.18 -17.54
N ALA A 116 9.13 18.76 -16.34
CA ALA A 116 8.43 20.04 -16.14
C ALA A 116 9.03 21.10 -17.07
N THR A 117 8.21 21.63 -17.98
CA THR A 117 8.62 22.65 -18.96
C THR A 117 8.40 24.08 -18.44
N THR A 118 7.80 24.23 -17.26
CA THR A 118 7.47 25.52 -16.64
C THR A 118 7.67 25.48 -15.12
N CYS A 119 7.76 26.67 -14.51
CA CYS A 119 7.74 26.83 -13.06
C CYS A 119 6.35 26.62 -12.42
N GLU A 120 5.31 26.37 -13.21
CA GLU A 120 3.95 26.20 -12.71
C GLU A 120 3.83 24.85 -11.97
N GLY A 121 3.63 24.91 -10.65
CA GLY A 121 3.64 23.72 -9.80
C GLY A 121 5.03 23.21 -9.39
N PHE A 122 6.10 23.90 -9.81
CA PHE A 122 7.47 23.65 -9.38
C PHE A 122 7.73 24.38 -8.06
N LYS A 123 7.84 23.66 -6.94
CA LYS A 123 8.21 24.30 -5.65
C LYS A 123 9.70 24.12 -5.37
N CYS A 124 10.24 24.98 -4.53
CA CYS A 124 11.66 25.03 -4.20
C CYS A 124 11.87 24.94 -2.68
N PRO A 125 13.06 24.52 -2.21
CA PRO A 125 13.43 24.55 -0.79
C PRO A 125 13.24 25.94 -0.19
N THR A 126 13.07 26.02 1.13
CA THR A 126 12.85 27.28 1.84
C THR A 126 13.92 28.32 1.50
N GLY A 127 13.48 29.48 0.99
CA GLY A 127 14.37 30.58 0.60
C GLY A 127 14.76 30.60 -0.88
N LYS A 128 14.44 29.57 -1.66
CA LYS A 128 14.70 29.52 -3.11
C LYS A 128 13.47 29.79 -3.95
N LYS A 129 13.66 30.35 -5.13
CA LYS A 129 12.57 30.62 -6.09
C LYS A 129 12.78 29.78 -7.35
N CYS A 130 11.69 29.33 -7.96
CA CYS A 130 11.77 28.70 -9.26
C CYS A 130 12.05 29.76 -10.32
N GLN A 131 13.04 29.51 -11.18
CA GLN A 131 13.34 30.32 -12.34
C GLN A 131 13.57 29.43 -13.56
N MET A 132 13.07 29.88 -14.72
CA MET A 132 13.41 29.26 -16.00
C MET A 132 14.83 29.63 -16.39
N ILE A 133 15.70 28.64 -16.55
CA ILE A 133 17.10 28.82 -16.96
C ILE A 133 17.20 28.58 -18.46
N TYR A 134 17.78 29.56 -19.16
CA TYR A 134 18.03 29.53 -20.60
C TYR A 134 19.52 29.28 -20.83
N PRO A 135 19.91 28.06 -21.22
CA PRO A 135 21.31 27.78 -21.52
C PRO A 135 21.78 28.57 -22.76
N PRO A 136 23.08 28.89 -22.85
CA PRO A 136 23.61 29.61 -23.99
C PRO A 136 23.47 28.79 -25.29
N CYS A 137 23.00 29.44 -26.34
CA CYS A 137 22.91 28.83 -27.67
C CYS A 137 24.28 28.81 -28.34
N LEU A 138 24.67 27.65 -28.88
CA LEU A 138 25.86 27.51 -29.73
C LEU A 138 25.46 27.70 -31.20
N PRO A 139 26.30 28.34 -32.04
CA PRO A 139 25.95 28.76 -33.39
C PRO A 139 25.66 27.63 -34.39
N ASP A 140 26.00 26.37 -34.07
CA ASP A 140 25.85 25.21 -34.97
C ASP A 140 24.93 24.11 -34.42
N VAL A 141 24.26 24.35 -33.28
CA VAL A 141 23.37 23.36 -32.64
C VAL A 141 22.03 24.01 -32.36
N SER A 142 20.94 23.24 -32.45
CA SER A 142 19.64 23.68 -31.96
C SER A 142 19.74 24.09 -30.48
N CYS A 143 19.25 25.28 -30.15
CA CYS A 143 19.25 25.76 -28.77
C CYS A 143 18.57 24.75 -27.83
N PRO A 144 19.17 24.42 -26.68
CA PRO A 144 18.50 23.56 -25.72
C PRO A 144 17.24 24.26 -25.19
N PRO A 145 16.15 23.53 -24.94
CA PRO A 145 14.95 24.12 -24.35
C PRO A 145 15.25 24.62 -22.93
N PRO A 146 14.60 25.70 -22.48
CA PRO A 146 14.76 26.20 -21.13
C PRO A 146 14.16 25.23 -20.10
N SER A 147 14.79 25.12 -18.93
CA SER A 147 14.36 24.23 -17.85
C SER A 147 14.15 24.98 -16.53
N PRO A 148 13.16 24.58 -15.71
CA PRO A 148 12.94 25.17 -14.39
C PRO A 148 14.01 24.71 -13.38
N GLU A 149 14.64 25.65 -12.67
CA GLU A 149 15.60 25.39 -11.60
C GLU A 149 15.31 26.23 -10.35
N CYS A 150 15.77 25.75 -9.19
CA CYS A 150 15.67 26.49 -7.93
C CYS A 150 16.93 27.32 -7.68
N VAL A 151 16.80 28.63 -7.88
CA VAL A 151 17.85 29.61 -7.57
C VAL A 151 17.76 30.06 -6.13
#